data_AF-X6N1H7-F1
#
_entry.id   AF-X6N1H7-F1
#
_cell.length_a   1.000
_cell.length_b   1.000
_cell.length_c   1.000
_cell.angle_alpha   90.00
_cell.angle_beta   90.00
_cell.angle_gamma   90.00
#
_symmetry.space_group_name_H-M   'P 1'
#
loop_
_entity.id
_entity.type
_entity.pdbx_description
1 polymer ?
#
loop_
_entity_poly.entity_id
_entity_poly.type
_entity_poly.pdbx_seq_one_letter_code
_entity_poly.pdbx_strand_id
1 'polypeptide(L)'
;YSPSCAESAVVVMNVLRHMNFRAEFLSEIYGDQFEGASQTLLDNCCEAQVPPQINHIIAIACRAGFGTKYEEHEISDILLIAYTGFKAAKLEAQMYHQKVHGNGKCKVAVHTGNWGCGVFGGNVELHSMLQIVAAHMAGIDTLIYHSFDLYAKQKVQKACKILADNIFAGEDGRVCDQLQWKDFIARVFSMDYCWGTPNGF
;
A
#
# COMPACT_ATOMS: atom_id res chain seq x y z
N TYR A 1 18.12 3.48 -16.33
CA TYR A 1 17.87 3.29 -14.90
C TYR A 1 18.60 2.02 -14.45
N SER A 2 19.57 2.14 -13.55
CA SER A 2 20.24 0.96 -12.96
C SER A 2 19.25 0.22 -12.07
N PRO A 3 19.15 -1.13 -12.11
CA PRO A 3 18.17 -1.89 -11.31
C PRO A 3 18.48 -1.94 -9.81
N SER A 4 19.63 -1.43 -9.36
CA SER A 4 20.20 -1.80 -8.06
C SER A 4 19.89 -0.86 -6.88
N CYS A 5 18.99 0.12 -7.03
CA CYS A 5 18.77 1.14 -5.99
C CYS A 5 17.36 1.16 -5.39
N ALA A 6 16.46 0.26 -5.82
CA ALA A 6 15.03 0.29 -5.47
C ALA A 6 14.62 -0.72 -4.37
N GLU A 7 15.57 -1.31 -3.64
CA GLU A 7 15.28 -2.38 -2.67
C GLU A 7 15.04 -1.89 -1.23
N SER A 8 15.24 -0.60 -0.96
CA SER A 8 15.25 -0.09 0.40
C SER A 8 13.94 0.62 0.76
N ALA A 9 13.16 0.00 1.63
CA ALA A 9 12.12 0.70 2.36
C ALA A 9 12.73 1.65 3.41
N VAL A 10 12.12 2.82 3.59
CA VAL A 10 12.51 3.76 4.66
C VAL A 10 11.37 3.87 5.66
N VAL A 11 11.68 3.62 6.93
CA VAL A 11 10.74 3.81 8.04
C VAL A 11 11.14 5.05 8.82
N VAL A 12 10.24 6.02 8.94
CA VAL A 12 10.45 7.25 9.70
C VAL A 12 9.47 7.27 10.86
N MET A 13 10.01 7.22 12.08
CA MET A 13 9.22 7.17 13.30
C MET A 13 9.03 8.56 13.89
N ASN A 14 7.87 8.77 14.52
CA ASN A 14 7.55 9.99 15.28
C ASN A 14 7.50 11.29 14.45
N VAL A 15 7.01 11.21 13.22
CA VAL A 15 6.82 12.38 12.35
C VAL A 15 5.66 13.22 12.88
N LEU A 16 5.92 14.50 13.16
CA LEU A 16 4.89 15.44 13.59
C LEU A 16 4.13 16.00 12.39
N ARG A 17 2.81 15.82 12.40
CA ARG A 17 1.90 16.46 11.44
C ARG A 17 1.29 17.69 12.10
N HIS A 18 1.59 18.85 11.51
CA HIS A 18 1.15 20.17 11.99
C HIS A 18 -0.06 20.74 11.24
N MET A 19 -0.42 20.13 10.11
CA MET A 19 -1.47 20.61 9.22
C MET A 19 -2.32 19.43 8.77
N ASN A 20 -3.62 19.66 8.65
CA ASN A 20 -4.54 18.78 7.95
C ASN A 20 -5.08 19.49 6.72
N PHE A 21 -5.41 18.72 5.69
CA PHE A 21 -6.26 19.17 4.61
C PHE A 21 -7.67 18.67 4.85
N ARG A 22 -8.64 19.56 4.69
CA ARG A 22 -10.06 19.25 4.76
C ARG A 22 -10.45 18.38 3.56
N ALA A 23 -11.09 17.24 3.85
CA ALA A 23 -11.34 16.18 2.87
C ALA A 23 -12.21 16.66 1.70
N GLU A 24 -13.14 17.57 1.96
CA GLU A 24 -14.07 18.13 0.98
C GLU A 24 -13.38 18.96 -0.11
N PHE A 25 -12.17 19.47 0.13
CA PHE A 25 -11.40 20.25 -0.85
C PHE A 25 -10.33 19.43 -1.57
N LEU A 26 -10.11 18.16 -1.19
CA LEU A 26 -8.97 17.38 -1.70
C LEU A 26 -8.95 17.28 -3.23
N SER A 27 -10.11 17.12 -3.89
CA SER A 27 -10.19 17.08 -5.35
C SER A 27 -9.78 18.39 -6.03
N GLU A 28 -9.85 19.52 -5.32
CA GLU A 28 -9.51 20.85 -5.82
C GLU A 28 -8.04 21.22 -5.56
N ILE A 29 -7.31 20.41 -4.79
CA ILE A 29 -5.93 20.70 -4.38
C ILE A 29 -4.98 19.52 -4.57
N TYR A 30 -5.42 18.40 -5.14
CA TYR A 30 -4.58 17.25 -5.38
C TYR A 30 -3.88 17.33 -6.74
N GLY A 31 -2.63 16.86 -6.81
CA GLY A 31 -1.82 16.90 -8.03
C GLY A 31 -1.57 18.33 -8.53
N ASP A 32 -1.67 18.52 -9.84
CA ASP A 32 -1.43 19.81 -10.51
C ASP A 32 -2.42 20.92 -10.06
N GLN A 33 -3.55 20.54 -9.46
CA GLN A 33 -4.50 21.52 -8.89
C GLN A 33 -3.90 22.30 -7.72
N PHE A 34 -2.95 21.70 -6.98
CA PHE A 34 -2.27 22.38 -5.88
C PHE A 34 -1.45 23.58 -6.39
N GLU A 35 -0.76 23.42 -7.52
CA GLU A 35 0.09 24.47 -8.10
C GLU A 35 -0.74 25.67 -8.55
N GLY A 36 -1.94 25.42 -9.08
CA GLY A 36 -2.88 26.46 -9.50
C GLY A 36 -3.80 26.99 -8.39
N ALA A 37 -3.72 26.46 -7.17
CA ALA A 37 -4.66 26.79 -6.10
C ALA A 37 -4.52 28.25 -5.65
N SER A 38 -5.64 28.96 -5.58
CA SER A 38 -5.66 30.32 -5.02
C SER A 38 -5.34 30.31 -3.52
N GLN A 39 -4.73 31.39 -3.02
CA GLN A 39 -4.48 31.53 -1.57
C GLN A 39 -5.76 31.35 -0.74
N THR A 40 -6.89 31.89 -1.21
CA THR A 40 -8.20 31.72 -0.55
C THR A 40 -8.61 30.25 -0.45
N LEU A 41 -8.38 29.45 -1.49
CA LEU A 41 -8.65 28.01 -1.45
C LEU A 41 -7.73 27.31 -0.44
N LEU A 42 -6.43 27.64 -0.46
CA LEU A 42 -5.45 27.07 0.46
C LEU A 42 -5.78 27.40 1.93
N ASP A 43 -6.17 28.64 2.21
CA ASP A 43 -6.56 29.08 3.55
C ASP A 43 -7.83 28.36 4.04
N ASN A 44 -8.77 28.08 3.14
CA ASN A 44 -10.00 27.37 3.48
C ASN A 44 -9.80 25.86 3.65
N CYS A 45 -8.87 25.25 2.90
CA CYS A 45 -8.63 23.82 2.95
C CYS A 45 -7.64 23.40 4.05
N CYS A 46 -6.76 24.29 4.51
CA CYS A 46 -5.75 23.98 5.50
C CYS A 46 -6.24 24.23 6.93
N GLU A 47 -6.06 23.26 7.81
CA GLU A 47 -6.33 23.39 9.24
C GLU A 47 -5.09 23.08 10.06
N ALA A 48 -4.73 23.99 10.97
CA ALA A 48 -3.64 23.76 11.90
C ALA A 48 -3.99 22.63 12.88
N GLN A 49 -3.13 21.63 12.98
CA GLN A 49 -3.25 20.52 13.93
C GLN A 49 -2.51 20.89 15.22
N VAL A 50 -3.28 21.31 16.23
CA VAL A 50 -2.75 21.71 17.55
C VAL A 50 -3.42 20.91 18.67
N PRO A 51 -2.67 20.08 19.44
CA PRO A 51 -1.24 19.79 19.29
C PRO A 51 -0.96 18.97 18.01
N PRO A 52 0.30 18.99 17.51
CA PRO A 52 0.71 18.17 16.37
C PRO A 52 0.44 16.69 16.61
N GLN A 53 0.00 15.98 15.57
CA GLN A 53 -0.22 14.54 15.66
C GLN A 53 1.06 13.78 15.30
N ILE A 54 1.43 12.79 16.11
CA ILE A 54 2.55 11.90 15.84
C ILE A 54 2.12 10.84 14.81
N ASN A 55 2.93 10.62 13.79
CA ASN A 55 2.73 9.61 12.75
C ASN A 55 4.01 8.78 12.56
N HIS A 56 3.84 7.56 12.03
CA HIS A 56 4.94 6.70 11.58
C HIS A 56 4.74 6.47 10.10
N ILE A 57 5.78 6.72 9.29
CA ILE A 57 5.68 6.72 7.83
C ILE A 57 6.59 5.64 7.27
N ILE A 58 6.06 4.89 6.30
CA ILE A 58 6.81 3.94 5.48
C ILE A 58 6.87 4.50 4.08
N ALA A 59 8.08 4.68 3.56
CA ALA A 59 8.30 5.05 2.16
C ALA A 59 8.80 3.82 1.39
N ILE A 60 8.00 3.39 0.41
CA ILE A 60 8.31 2.31 -0.53
C ILE A 60 7.99 2.76 -1.95
N ALA A 61 8.95 2.60 -2.86
CA ALA A 61 8.81 3.01 -4.25
C ALA A 61 8.28 1.85 -5.09
N CYS A 62 7.12 2.01 -5.72
CA CYS A 62 6.61 1.01 -6.65
C CYS A 62 7.33 1.08 -8.00
N ARG A 63 7.34 -0.04 -8.73
CA ARG A 63 7.70 -0.06 -10.16
C ARG A 63 6.62 0.62 -11.00
N ALA A 64 7.04 1.22 -12.12
CA ALA A 64 6.15 1.78 -13.13
C ALA A 64 6.09 0.85 -14.35
N GLY A 65 4.89 0.69 -14.91
CA GLY A 65 4.64 -0.05 -16.13
C GLY A 65 3.32 0.37 -16.77
N PHE A 66 3.19 0.21 -18.09
CA PHE A 66 2.12 0.86 -18.85
C PHE A 66 1.58 0.00 -19.98
N GLY A 67 0.28 -0.32 -19.93
CA GLY A 67 -0.47 -0.94 -21.05
C GLY A 67 -0.04 -2.33 -21.49
N THR A 68 1.01 -2.91 -20.91
CA THR A 68 1.51 -4.26 -21.22
C THR A 68 1.04 -5.27 -20.20
N LYS A 69 1.16 -6.56 -20.53
CA LYS A 69 1.02 -7.63 -19.54
C LYS A 69 2.12 -7.49 -18.47
N TYR A 70 1.79 -7.81 -17.24
CA TYR A 70 2.80 -7.96 -16.19
C TYR A 70 3.69 -9.16 -16.51
N GLU A 71 4.99 -9.02 -16.30
CA GLU A 71 5.89 -10.16 -16.23
C GLU A 71 5.92 -10.76 -14.82
N GLU A 72 6.20 -12.06 -14.71
CA GLU A 72 6.25 -12.78 -13.42
C GLU A 72 7.21 -12.11 -12.44
N HIS A 73 8.37 -11.66 -12.93
CA HIS A 73 9.38 -10.98 -12.11
C HIS A 73 8.88 -9.64 -11.56
N GLU A 74 8.03 -8.92 -12.30
CA GLU A 74 7.46 -7.64 -11.84
C GLU A 74 6.47 -7.85 -10.68
N ILE A 75 5.66 -8.91 -10.75
CA ILE A 75 4.76 -9.30 -9.67
C ILE A 75 5.56 -9.65 -8.42
N SER A 76 6.64 -10.43 -8.59
CA SER A 76 7.55 -10.79 -7.49
C SER A 76 8.21 -9.57 -6.86
N ASP A 77 8.70 -8.63 -7.67
CA ASP A 77 9.36 -7.40 -7.19
C ASP A 77 8.39 -6.52 -6.39
N ILE A 78 7.17 -6.30 -6.91
CA ILE A 78 6.16 -5.48 -6.22
C ILE A 78 5.80 -6.09 -4.87
N LEU A 79 5.60 -7.41 -4.82
CA LEU A 79 5.34 -8.13 -3.57
C LEU A 79 6.51 -8.00 -2.59
N LEU A 80 7.75 -8.15 -3.08
CA LEU A 80 8.95 -8.06 -2.27
C LEU A 80 9.09 -6.66 -1.65
N ILE A 81 8.89 -5.60 -2.44
CA ILE A 81 8.96 -4.21 -1.96
C ILE A 81 7.92 -3.94 -0.87
N ALA A 82 6.67 -4.38 -1.08
CA ALA A 82 5.63 -4.24 -0.06
C ALA A 82 5.98 -5.01 1.22
N TYR A 83 6.41 -6.27 1.07
CA TYR A 83 6.77 -7.14 2.19
C TYR A 83 7.92 -6.55 3.01
N THR A 84 9.00 -6.11 2.37
CA THR A 84 10.17 -5.54 3.08
C THR A 84 9.78 -4.27 3.82
N GLY A 85 8.98 -3.39 3.22
CA GLY A 85 8.48 -2.18 3.88
C GLY A 85 7.58 -2.45 5.07
N PHE A 86 6.61 -3.35 4.91
CA PHE A 86 5.70 -3.73 6.01
C PHE A 86 6.45 -4.47 7.11
N LYS A 87 7.40 -5.34 6.77
CA LYS A 87 8.21 -6.06 7.75
C LYS A 87 9.09 -5.12 8.55
N ALA A 88 9.78 -4.18 7.89
CA ALA A 88 10.58 -3.17 8.55
C ALA A 88 9.72 -2.35 9.53
N ALA A 89 8.54 -1.89 9.09
CA ALA A 89 7.64 -1.13 9.94
C ALA A 89 7.13 -1.91 11.15
N LYS A 90 6.81 -3.21 10.98
CA LYS A 90 6.42 -4.09 12.09
C LYS A 90 7.52 -4.19 13.14
N LEU A 91 8.76 -4.41 12.70
CA LEU A 91 9.92 -4.53 13.59
C LEU A 91 10.20 -3.22 14.32
N GLU A 92 10.23 -2.09 13.60
CA GLU A 92 10.44 -0.77 14.19
C GLU A 92 9.35 -0.39 15.20
N ALA A 93 8.09 -0.67 14.89
CA ALA A 93 6.98 -0.43 15.82
C ALA A 93 7.09 -1.29 17.09
N GLN A 94 7.49 -2.56 16.95
CA GLN A 94 7.72 -3.44 18.10
C GLN A 94 8.89 -2.98 18.97
N MET A 95 10.02 -2.60 18.34
CA MET A 95 11.19 -2.07 19.05
C MET A 95 10.86 -0.76 19.78
N TYR A 96 10.16 0.16 19.11
CA TYR A 96 9.70 1.41 19.72
C TYR A 96 8.77 1.14 20.90
N HIS A 97 7.77 0.26 20.72
CA HIS A 97 6.86 -0.13 21.80
C HIS A 97 7.61 -0.71 22.99
N GLN A 98 8.56 -1.62 22.75
CA GLN A 98 9.36 -2.21 23.81
C GLN A 98 10.18 -1.15 24.57
N LYS A 99 10.78 -0.20 23.84
CA LYS A 99 11.57 0.88 24.44
C LYS A 99 10.73 1.83 25.30
N VAL A 100 9.50 2.14 24.88
CA VAL A 100 8.64 3.14 25.53
C VAL A 100 7.71 2.54 26.59
N HIS A 101 7.22 1.33 26.37
CA HIS A 101 6.18 0.69 27.18
C HIS A 101 6.63 -0.62 27.85
N GLY A 102 7.85 -1.08 27.60
CA GLY A 102 8.38 -2.33 28.14
C GLY A 102 7.86 -3.58 27.42
N ASN A 103 7.93 -4.73 28.09
CA ASN A 103 7.50 -6.00 27.51
C ASN A 103 5.96 -6.08 27.46
N GLY A 104 5.39 -5.85 26.28
CA GLY A 104 3.95 -5.88 26.03
C GLY A 104 3.61 -6.29 24.60
N LYS A 105 2.35 -6.65 24.35
CA LYS A 105 1.87 -6.95 23.00
C LYS A 105 1.69 -5.66 22.22
N CYS A 106 2.41 -5.52 21.10
CA CYS A 106 2.26 -4.42 20.15
C CYS A 106 1.49 -4.89 18.92
N LYS A 107 0.25 -4.42 18.76
CA LYS A 107 -0.51 -4.55 17.51
C LYS A 107 -0.13 -3.42 16.56
N VAL A 108 0.10 -3.77 15.30
CA VAL A 108 0.51 -2.85 14.25
C VAL A 108 -0.54 -2.86 13.16
N ALA A 109 -1.07 -1.67 12.86
CA ALA A 109 -1.92 -1.43 11.71
C ALA A 109 -1.14 -0.67 10.64
N VAL A 110 -1.23 -1.11 9.39
CA VAL A 110 -0.69 -0.39 8.23
C VAL A 110 -1.86 0.27 7.51
N HIS A 111 -1.78 1.59 7.32
CA HIS A 111 -2.71 2.33 6.46
C HIS A 111 -2.07 2.51 5.09
N THR A 112 -2.76 2.09 4.04
CA THR A 112 -2.30 2.15 2.65
C THR A 112 -3.44 2.56 1.71
N GLY A 113 -3.18 2.57 0.40
CA GLY A 113 -4.18 2.80 -0.64
C GLY A 113 -3.73 2.23 -1.98
N ASN A 114 -4.07 2.93 -3.06
CA ASN A 114 -3.75 2.57 -4.45
C ASN A 114 -2.25 2.74 -4.80
N TRP A 115 -1.37 2.20 -3.95
CA TRP A 115 0.07 2.28 -4.08
C TRP A 115 0.55 1.70 -5.41
N GLY A 116 1.18 2.54 -6.22
CA GLY A 116 1.66 2.17 -7.55
C GLY A 116 0.63 2.25 -8.66
N CYS A 117 -0.62 2.66 -8.41
CA CYS A 117 -1.69 2.54 -9.41
C CYS A 117 -1.98 3.80 -10.23
N GLY A 118 -1.63 4.99 -9.73
CA GLY A 118 -1.85 6.26 -10.43
C GLY A 118 -0.84 6.50 -11.55
N VAL A 119 0.07 7.47 -11.37
CA VAL A 119 1.14 7.79 -12.33
C VAL A 119 2.02 6.59 -12.72
N PHE A 120 2.12 5.57 -11.85
CA PHE A 120 2.90 4.36 -12.12
C PHE A 120 2.13 3.28 -12.90
N GLY A 121 0.84 3.47 -13.18
CA GLY A 121 0.06 2.60 -14.05
C GLY A 121 -0.29 1.22 -13.47
N GLY A 122 -0.11 1.01 -12.18
CA GLY A 122 -0.41 -0.26 -11.52
C GLY A 122 -1.89 -0.65 -11.59
N ASN A 123 -2.15 -1.95 -11.69
CA ASN A 123 -3.48 -2.52 -11.63
C ASN A 123 -3.96 -2.60 -10.17
N VAL A 124 -5.02 -1.87 -9.82
CA VAL A 124 -5.55 -1.77 -8.44
C VAL A 124 -5.89 -3.14 -7.85
N GLU A 125 -6.46 -4.05 -8.64
CA GLU A 125 -6.82 -5.39 -8.17
C GLU A 125 -5.56 -6.19 -7.83
N LEU A 126 -4.58 -6.22 -8.74
CA LEU A 126 -3.31 -6.91 -8.51
C LEU A 126 -2.54 -6.30 -7.33
N HIS A 127 -2.33 -4.99 -7.32
CA HIS A 127 -1.52 -4.32 -6.29
C HIS A 127 -2.16 -4.43 -4.90
N SER A 128 -3.50 -4.42 -4.80
CA SER A 128 -4.16 -4.66 -3.52
C SER A 128 -4.01 -6.11 -3.05
N MET A 129 -4.09 -7.11 -3.94
CA MET A 129 -3.79 -8.51 -3.59
C MET A 129 -2.36 -8.65 -3.05
N LEU A 130 -1.37 -8.09 -3.75
CA LEU A 130 0.03 -8.18 -3.34
C LEU A 130 0.27 -7.48 -2.00
N GLN A 131 -0.35 -6.33 -1.74
CA GLN A 131 -0.27 -5.65 -0.44
C GLN A 131 -0.91 -6.47 0.70
N ILE A 132 -2.07 -7.11 0.46
CA ILE A 132 -2.72 -7.97 1.46
C ILE A 132 -1.81 -9.15 1.84
N VAL A 133 -1.22 -9.81 0.84
CA VAL A 133 -0.32 -10.94 1.06
C VAL A 133 0.98 -10.50 1.73
N ALA A 134 1.57 -9.39 1.29
CA ALA A 134 2.74 -8.80 1.95
C ALA A 134 2.48 -8.48 3.42
N ALA A 135 1.31 -7.91 3.75
CA ALA A 135 0.94 -7.58 5.13
C ALA A 135 0.79 -8.85 5.98
N HIS A 136 0.15 -9.88 5.45
CA HIS A 136 0.03 -11.18 6.11
C HIS A 136 1.42 -11.79 6.38
N MET A 137 2.27 -11.87 5.35
CA MET A 137 3.63 -12.40 5.47
C MET A 137 4.50 -11.62 6.46
N ALA A 138 4.34 -10.29 6.50
CA ALA A 138 5.08 -9.43 7.43
C ALA A 138 4.60 -9.56 8.89
N GLY A 139 3.45 -10.19 9.13
CA GLY A 139 2.82 -10.30 10.45
C GLY A 139 2.15 -8.99 10.88
N ILE A 140 1.64 -8.21 9.94
CA ILE A 140 0.82 -7.03 10.23
C ILE A 140 -0.52 -7.48 10.78
N ASP A 141 -0.96 -6.89 11.89
CA ASP A 141 -2.21 -7.28 12.56
C ASP A 141 -3.44 -6.80 11.79
N THR A 142 -3.36 -5.59 11.22
CA THR A 142 -4.46 -4.99 10.45
C THR A 142 -3.92 -4.21 9.25
N LEU A 143 -4.43 -4.50 8.05
CA LEU A 143 -4.23 -3.67 6.87
C LEU A 143 -5.49 -2.82 6.64
N ILE A 144 -5.35 -1.50 6.68
CA ILE A 144 -6.43 -0.55 6.41
C ILE A 144 -6.20 0.04 5.02
N TYR A 145 -7.07 -0.32 4.09
CA TYR A 145 -6.97 0.11 2.70
C TYR A 145 -7.91 1.28 2.42
N HIS A 146 -7.34 2.44 2.06
CA HIS A 146 -8.08 3.63 1.64
C HIS A 146 -8.20 3.63 0.12
N SER A 147 -9.39 3.32 -0.40
CA SER A 147 -9.61 3.13 -1.85
C SER A 147 -9.77 4.43 -2.64
N PHE A 148 -10.03 5.56 -1.97
CA PHE A 148 -10.34 6.88 -2.56
C PHE A 148 -11.65 6.98 -3.33
N ASP A 149 -11.98 5.99 -4.17
CA ASP A 149 -13.21 5.98 -4.96
C ASP A 149 -13.93 4.62 -4.93
N LEU A 150 -15.09 4.56 -5.60
CA LEU A 150 -15.91 3.36 -5.71
C LEU A 150 -15.29 2.30 -6.65
N TYR A 151 -14.57 2.72 -7.70
CA TYR A 151 -13.94 1.83 -8.65
C TYR A 151 -12.85 1.00 -7.97
N ALA A 152 -11.90 1.66 -7.31
CA ALA A 152 -10.85 1.04 -6.54
C ALA A 152 -11.43 0.19 -5.39
N LYS A 153 -12.50 0.65 -4.73
CA LYS A 153 -13.17 -0.16 -3.69
C LYS A 153 -13.66 -1.51 -4.25
N GLN A 154 -14.29 -1.50 -5.42
CA GLN A 154 -14.75 -2.72 -6.08
C GLN A 154 -13.59 -3.64 -6.47
N LYS A 155 -12.48 -3.07 -6.97
CA LYS A 155 -11.26 -3.83 -7.29
C LYS A 155 -10.63 -4.49 -6.07
N VAL A 156 -10.54 -3.77 -4.94
CA VAL A 156 -10.03 -4.31 -3.68
C VAL A 156 -10.94 -5.41 -3.12
N GLN A 157 -12.26 -5.25 -3.22
CA GLN A 157 -13.21 -6.30 -2.82
C GLN A 157 -13.05 -7.56 -3.69
N LYS A 158 -12.85 -7.39 -4.99
CA LYS A 158 -12.57 -8.50 -5.92
C LYS A 158 -11.23 -9.17 -5.60
N ALA A 159 -10.19 -8.40 -5.29
CA ALA A 159 -8.90 -8.90 -4.82
C ALA A 159 -9.05 -9.79 -3.57
N CYS A 160 -9.78 -9.34 -2.55
CA CYS A 160 -10.06 -10.15 -1.36
C CYS A 160 -10.77 -11.47 -1.70
N LYS A 161 -11.74 -11.43 -2.62
CA LYS A 161 -12.48 -12.61 -3.07
C LYS A 161 -11.58 -13.60 -3.82
N ILE A 162 -10.72 -13.12 -4.72
CA ILE A 162 -9.74 -13.96 -5.44
C ILE A 162 -8.77 -14.61 -4.47
N LEU A 163 -8.26 -13.86 -3.48
CA LEU A 163 -7.37 -14.42 -2.48
C LEU A 163 -8.04 -15.55 -1.69
N ALA A 164 -9.29 -15.35 -1.25
CA ALA A 164 -10.03 -16.35 -0.47
C ALA A 164 -10.43 -17.57 -1.32
N ASP A 165 -10.97 -17.35 -2.52
CA ASP A 165 -11.65 -18.38 -3.31
C ASP A 165 -10.69 -19.13 -4.26
N ASN A 166 -9.58 -18.51 -4.68
CA ASN A 166 -8.72 -19.04 -5.75
C ASN A 166 -7.27 -19.26 -5.32
N ILE A 167 -6.74 -18.40 -4.46
CA ILE A 167 -5.32 -18.49 -4.06
C ILE A 167 -5.16 -19.34 -2.81
N PHE A 168 -5.86 -18.98 -1.74
CA PHE A 168 -5.76 -19.66 -0.44
C PHE A 168 -6.83 -20.74 -0.25
N ALA A 169 -7.69 -21.00 -1.24
CA ALA A 169 -8.50 -22.21 -1.22
C ALA A 169 -7.59 -23.44 -1.41
N GLY A 170 -7.56 -24.31 -0.40
CA GLY A 170 -6.96 -25.64 -0.46
C GLY A 170 -7.79 -26.57 -1.34
N GLU A 171 -7.18 -27.65 -1.83
CA GLU A 171 -7.82 -28.62 -2.74
C GLU A 171 -9.06 -29.30 -2.12
N ASP A 172 -9.16 -29.30 -0.79
CA ASP A 172 -10.28 -29.81 0.01
C ASP A 172 -11.29 -28.73 0.45
N GLY A 173 -11.13 -27.49 -0.03
CA GLY A 173 -11.95 -26.35 0.36
C GLY A 173 -11.57 -25.69 1.70
N ARG A 174 -10.47 -26.12 2.36
CA ARG A 174 -9.93 -25.45 3.56
C ARG A 174 -8.94 -24.36 3.18
N VAL A 175 -8.77 -23.34 4.02
CA VAL A 175 -7.79 -22.29 3.76
C VAL A 175 -6.37 -22.86 3.86
N CYS A 176 -5.60 -22.80 2.77
CA CYS A 176 -4.16 -23.11 2.74
C CYS A 176 -3.38 -21.87 3.19
N ASP A 177 -2.97 -21.86 4.45
CA ASP A 177 -2.16 -20.79 5.06
C ASP A 177 -0.64 -20.96 4.82
N GLN A 178 -0.23 -21.98 4.07
CA GLN A 178 1.18 -22.34 3.82
C GLN A 178 1.59 -22.32 2.35
N LEU A 179 0.91 -21.54 1.51
CA LEU A 179 1.26 -21.39 0.10
C LEU A 179 2.69 -20.85 -0.04
N GLN A 180 3.56 -21.59 -0.73
CA GLN A 180 4.93 -21.16 -0.96
C GLN A 180 4.97 -19.95 -1.88
N TRP A 181 5.97 -19.07 -1.70
CA TRP A 181 6.14 -17.85 -2.49
C TRP A 181 6.05 -18.09 -4.00
N LYS A 182 6.75 -19.12 -4.51
CA LYS A 182 6.77 -19.45 -5.93
C LYS A 182 5.39 -19.85 -6.46
N ASP A 183 4.64 -20.65 -5.69
CA ASP A 183 3.31 -21.10 -6.09
C ASP A 183 2.31 -19.95 -6.08
N PHE A 184 2.42 -19.05 -5.11
CA PHE A 184 1.63 -17.81 -5.08
C PHE A 184 1.87 -16.97 -6.34
N ILE A 185 3.14 -16.69 -6.65
CA ILE A 185 3.51 -15.88 -7.82
C ILE A 185 3.02 -16.55 -9.11
N ALA A 186 3.23 -17.86 -9.28
CA ALA A 186 2.76 -18.59 -10.46
C ALA A 186 1.23 -18.53 -10.63
N ARG A 187 0.47 -18.68 -9.54
CA ARG A 187 -1.00 -18.57 -9.58
C ARG A 187 -1.45 -17.16 -9.96
N VAL A 188 -0.86 -16.12 -9.37
CA VAL A 188 -1.21 -14.73 -9.71
C VAL A 188 -0.80 -14.39 -11.14
N PHE A 189 0.37 -14.84 -11.59
CA PHE A 189 0.84 -14.64 -12.96
C PHE A 189 -0.09 -15.28 -13.99
N SER A 190 -0.64 -16.46 -13.69
CA SER A 190 -1.63 -17.14 -14.55
C SER A 190 -2.96 -16.38 -14.73
N MET A 191 -3.21 -15.33 -13.94
CA MET A 191 -4.40 -14.49 -14.05
C MET A 191 -4.28 -13.42 -15.14
N ASP A 192 -3.12 -13.32 -15.82
CA ASP A 192 -2.94 -12.52 -17.05
C ASP A 192 -3.26 -11.02 -16.87
N TYR A 193 -2.93 -10.43 -15.71
CA TYR A 193 -3.11 -9.00 -15.49
C TYR A 193 -2.28 -8.15 -16.45
N CYS A 194 -2.83 -6.99 -16.82
CA CYS A 194 -2.12 -5.93 -17.53
C CYS A 194 -1.93 -4.71 -16.64
N TRP A 195 -0.80 -4.04 -16.84
CA TRP A 195 -0.59 -2.67 -16.40
C TRP A 195 -1.72 -1.79 -16.94
N GLY A 196 -2.21 -0.89 -16.10
CA GLY A 196 -3.16 0.13 -16.48
C GLY A 196 -2.54 1.24 -17.32
N THR A 197 -3.38 2.21 -17.65
CA THR A 197 -2.93 3.49 -18.19
C THR A 197 -2.62 4.42 -17.02
N PRO A 198 -1.46 5.10 -17.01
CA PRO A 198 -1.16 6.03 -15.94
C PRO A 198 -2.19 7.16 -15.95
N ASN A 199 -2.85 7.35 -14.81
CA ASN A 199 -3.75 8.46 -14.58
C ASN A 199 -3.19 9.29 -13.42
N GLY A 200 -3.09 10.60 -13.62
CA GLY A 200 -2.66 11.54 -12.58
C GLY A 200 -3.76 11.88 -11.56
N PHE A 201 -4.78 11.02 -11.46
CA PHE A 201 -6.02 11.25 -10.74
C PHE A 201 -6.18 10.25 -9.60
#